data_AF-A0A382XD08-F1
#
_entry.id   AF-A0A382XD08-F1
#
_cell.length_a   1.000
_cell.length_b   1.000
_cell.length_c   1.000
_cell.angle_alpha   90.00
_cell.angle_beta   90.00
_cell.angle_gamma   90.00
#
_symmetry.space_group_name_H-M   'P 1'
#
loop_
_entity.id
_entity.type
_entity.pdbx_description
1 polymer ?
#
loop_
_entity_poly.entity_id
_entity_poly.type
_entity_poly.pdbx_seq_one_letter_code
_entity_poly.pdbx_strand_id
1 'polypeptide(L)'
;PTEADSDPATTIEAETEPSPATLAPEAAELPEPVDLDVDDEASDPLSPWETEGPLNLVVVADLDFISEQFFQIREVAPGNLNFDNVTFFLNAMDSLLEDDSFVGLRSRRARHRTLERVEAQTAEFVEQRTLDEQGAEAEAEQALTDAQNRLNERVAEVQNRTDIDAQAKQIMARNLEEVENRRLSVLSANIETEKETKVRASLERMETQVRRIQSTIKTFAILLPPVPVFALGVVIFVRRQQRERDGAAAARRLRE
;
A
#
# COMPACT_ATOMS: atom_id res chain seq x y z
N PRO A 1 49.96 -6.24 17.79
CA PRO A 1 49.58 -6.98 19.02
C PRO A 1 48.04 -7.03 19.13
N THR A 2 47.41 -7.96 18.42
CA THR A 2 46.91 -9.28 18.92
C THR A 2 45.41 -9.13 19.23
N GLU A 3 44.53 -9.39 18.25
CA GLU A 3 43.79 -10.65 18.00
C GLU A 3 42.53 -10.76 18.88
N ALA A 4 41.33 -10.76 18.26
CA ALA A 4 40.47 -11.95 18.05
C ALA A 4 39.55 -12.19 19.25
N ASP A 5 38.30 -12.66 19.19
CA ASP A 5 37.32 -13.05 18.18
C ASP A 5 36.06 -13.44 18.99
N SER A 6 34.95 -13.72 18.32
CA SER A 6 33.81 -14.56 18.73
C SER A 6 32.63 -13.96 19.52
N ASP A 7 31.58 -13.66 18.75
CA ASP A 7 30.19 -14.08 19.03
C ASP A 7 30.11 -15.60 19.32
N PRO A 8 29.03 -16.07 19.96
CA PRO A 8 28.20 -16.99 19.18
C PRO A 8 26.69 -16.87 19.40
N ALA A 9 25.99 -16.89 18.26
CA ALA A 9 24.82 -17.72 17.93
C ALA A 9 23.55 -17.64 18.82
N THR A 10 22.46 -17.20 18.19
CA THR A 10 21.14 -17.83 18.41
C THR A 10 20.45 -18.03 17.07
N THR A 11 20.06 -19.28 16.85
CA THR A 11 19.49 -19.88 15.64
C THR A 11 17.97 -19.73 15.62
N ILE A 12 17.48 -19.21 14.48
CA ILE A 12 16.28 -19.59 13.69
C ILE A 12 15.06 -20.13 14.46
N GLU A 13 13.93 -19.42 14.39
CA GLU A 13 12.64 -20.01 14.03
C GLU A 13 11.88 -19.08 13.08
N ALA A 14 11.53 -19.62 11.91
CA ALA A 14 10.71 -19.00 10.89
C ALA A 14 9.25 -19.32 11.19
N GLU A 15 8.45 -18.33 11.56
CA GLU A 15 6.99 -18.50 11.60
C GLU A 15 6.42 -18.37 10.19
N THR A 16 5.76 -19.45 9.80
CA THR A 16 5.09 -19.67 8.53
C THR A 16 3.75 -18.93 8.54
N GLU A 17 3.54 -18.02 7.59
CA GLU A 17 2.20 -17.46 7.33
C GLU A 17 1.23 -18.55 6.84
N PRO A 18 0.04 -18.74 7.44
CA PRO A 18 -0.97 -19.59 6.86
C PRO A 18 -1.85 -18.85 5.83
N SER A 19 -1.93 -19.49 4.65
CA SER A 19 -2.86 -19.27 3.53
C SER A 19 -4.35 -19.27 3.96
N PRO A 20 -5.25 -18.56 3.23
CA PRO A 20 -6.59 -18.24 3.72
C PRO A 20 -7.55 -19.41 3.47
N ALA A 21 -7.89 -20.13 4.53
CA ALA A 21 -8.97 -21.10 4.53
C ALA A 21 -10.02 -20.69 5.57
N THR A 22 -11.19 -20.29 5.04
CA THR A 22 -12.51 -20.46 5.65
C THR A 22 -12.67 -19.97 7.10
N LEU A 23 -12.97 -18.69 7.26
CA LEU A 23 -13.76 -18.22 8.39
C LEU A 23 -15.10 -17.73 7.85
N ALA A 24 -16.11 -18.58 7.97
CA ALA A 24 -17.50 -18.15 8.03
C ALA A 24 -17.61 -17.07 9.12
N PRO A 25 -18.52 -16.09 9.00
CA PRO A 25 -18.65 -15.06 10.03
C PRO A 25 -19.07 -15.75 11.32
N GLU A 26 -18.13 -15.87 12.25
CA GLU A 26 -18.43 -16.09 13.65
C GLU A 26 -19.33 -14.92 14.03
N ALA A 27 -20.60 -15.24 14.24
CA ALA A 27 -21.58 -14.28 14.71
C ALA A 27 -21.01 -13.76 16.02
N ALA A 28 -20.52 -12.51 16.01
CA ALA A 28 -20.13 -11.82 17.22
C ALA A 28 -21.34 -11.84 18.14
N GLU A 29 -21.31 -12.73 19.13
CA GLU A 29 -22.24 -12.71 20.24
C GLU A 29 -22.18 -11.29 20.81
N LEU A 30 -23.32 -10.61 20.73
CA LEU A 30 -23.51 -9.35 21.43
C LEU A 30 -23.13 -9.61 22.89
N PRO A 31 -22.24 -8.81 23.51
CA PRO A 31 -21.82 -9.07 24.88
C PRO A 31 -23.07 -9.12 25.75
N GLU A 32 -23.25 -10.24 26.47
CA GLU A 32 -24.31 -10.36 27.46
C GLU A 32 -24.18 -9.23 28.48
N PRO A 33 -25.32 -8.68 28.97
CA PRO A 33 -25.27 -7.56 29.89
C PRO A 33 -24.48 -7.98 31.13
N VAL A 34 -23.38 -7.27 31.39
CA VAL A 34 -22.60 -7.48 32.61
C VAL A 34 -23.46 -6.94 33.76
N ASP A 35 -24.12 -7.85 34.46
CA ASP A 35 -24.76 -7.55 35.74
C ASP A 35 -23.65 -7.19 36.74
N LEU A 36 -23.41 -5.89 36.88
CA LEU A 36 -22.55 -5.36 37.92
C LEU A 36 -23.35 -5.40 39.23
N ASP A 37 -23.06 -6.38 40.08
CA ASP A 37 -23.50 -6.39 41.47
C ASP A 37 -22.90 -5.16 42.17
N VAL A 38 -23.70 -4.11 42.30
CA VAL A 38 -23.34 -2.90 43.05
C VAL A 38 -23.62 -3.19 44.52
N ASP A 39 -22.54 -3.37 45.29
CA ASP A 39 -22.60 -3.43 46.74
C ASP A 39 -23.23 -2.13 47.29
N ASP A 40 -24.27 -2.34 48.08
CA ASP A 40 -25.15 -1.34 48.70
C ASP A 40 -24.42 -0.62 49.85
N GLU A 41 -23.55 0.34 49.52
CA GLU A 41 -22.93 1.24 50.51
C GLU A 41 -22.95 2.69 50.01
N ALA A 42 -23.70 3.50 50.77
CA ALA A 42 -23.78 4.96 50.73
C ALA A 42 -24.29 5.57 49.41
N SER A 43 -25.60 5.85 49.41
CA SER A 43 -26.23 6.89 48.59
C SER A 43 -25.45 8.21 48.71
N ASP A 44 -24.57 8.49 47.74
CA ASP A 44 -24.02 9.82 47.54
C ASP A 44 -25.10 10.65 46.83
N PRO A 45 -25.72 11.63 47.51
CA PRO A 45 -26.74 12.45 46.90
C PRO A 45 -26.01 13.46 46.05
N LEU A 46 -26.10 13.35 44.73
CA LEU A 46 -26.03 14.43 43.72
C LEU A 46 -25.63 13.87 42.34
N SER A 47 -26.40 12.91 41.81
CA SER A 47 -26.78 13.09 40.41
C SER A 47 -28.04 13.96 40.43
N PRO A 48 -27.99 15.22 39.96
CA PRO A 48 -29.17 16.10 39.94
C PRO A 48 -30.25 15.65 38.94
N TRP A 49 -30.08 14.49 38.31
CA TRP A 49 -30.97 13.96 37.28
C TRP A 49 -31.42 12.56 37.70
N GLU A 50 -32.59 12.47 38.34
CA GLU A 50 -33.34 11.22 38.45
C GLU A 50 -34.02 10.95 37.11
N THR A 51 -33.83 9.76 36.54
CA THR A 51 -34.43 9.39 35.25
C THR A 51 -35.50 8.34 35.48
N GLU A 52 -36.77 8.69 35.21
CA GLU A 52 -37.87 7.73 35.24
C GLU A 52 -37.98 7.04 33.86
N GLY A 53 -37.31 5.88 33.70
CA GLY A 53 -37.36 5.06 32.49
C GLY A 53 -35.98 4.61 31.99
N PRO A 54 -35.91 3.77 30.93
CA PRO A 54 -34.65 3.38 30.33
C PRO A 54 -33.95 4.60 29.72
N LEU A 55 -32.77 4.94 30.24
CA LEU A 55 -31.96 6.07 29.79
C LEU A 55 -31.05 5.64 28.63
N ASN A 56 -31.24 6.24 27.46
CA ASN A 56 -30.28 6.12 26.36
C ASN A 56 -29.21 7.21 26.50
N LEU A 57 -27.96 6.82 26.79
CA LEU A 57 -26.84 7.74 26.98
C LEU A 57 -25.67 7.36 26.08
N VAL A 58 -25.16 8.34 25.33
CA VAL A 58 -23.92 8.20 24.54
C VAL A 58 -22.90 9.20 25.09
N VAL A 59 -21.78 8.69 25.59
CA VAL A 59 -20.67 9.51 26.13
C VAL A 59 -19.49 9.46 25.18
N VAL A 60 -19.02 10.63 24.74
CA VAL A 60 -17.81 10.79 23.90
C VAL A 60 -16.78 11.57 24.71
N ALA A 61 -15.62 10.95 24.96
CA ALA A 61 -14.58 11.50 25.84
C ALA A 61 -13.56 12.40 25.10
N ASP A 62 -13.88 12.83 23.89
CA ASP A 62 -13.01 13.67 23.05
C ASP A 62 -13.81 14.85 22.50
N LEU A 63 -13.27 16.06 22.68
CA LEU A 63 -13.90 17.32 22.27
C LEU A 63 -13.63 17.64 20.80
N ASP A 64 -12.52 17.14 20.24
CA ASP A 64 -12.15 17.40 18.85
C ASP A 64 -12.91 16.48 17.87
N PHE A 65 -13.76 15.59 18.40
CA PHE A 65 -14.57 14.63 17.66
C PHE A 65 -15.47 15.28 16.59
N ILE A 66 -15.92 16.53 16.83
CA ILE A 66 -16.80 17.31 15.94
C ILE A 66 -16.24 18.72 15.82
N SER A 67 -15.12 18.85 15.13
CA SER A 67 -14.54 20.14 14.78
C SER A 67 -15.00 20.60 13.39
N GLU A 68 -14.99 21.92 13.17
CA GLU A 68 -15.30 22.51 11.86
C GLU A 68 -14.37 21.98 10.75
N GLN A 69 -13.13 21.67 11.09
CA GLN A 69 -12.15 21.09 10.16
C GLN A 69 -12.63 19.74 9.60
N PHE A 70 -13.25 18.88 10.41
CA PHE A 70 -13.80 17.61 9.91
C PHE A 70 -14.98 17.81 8.96
N PHE A 71 -15.79 18.86 9.15
CA PHE A 71 -16.85 19.21 8.20
C PHE A 71 -16.30 19.77 6.89
N GLN A 72 -15.31 20.65 6.95
CA GLN A 72 -14.63 21.19 5.76
C GLN A 72 -13.93 20.09 4.95
N ILE A 73 -13.26 19.14 5.62
CA ILE A 73 -12.63 18.00 4.94
C ILE A 73 -13.69 17.08 4.31
N ARG A 74 -14.84 16.88 4.96
CA ARG A 74 -15.96 16.12 4.40
C ARG A 74 -16.59 16.80 3.17
N GLU A 75 -16.67 18.13 3.16
CA GLU A 75 -17.20 18.91 2.03
C GLU A 75 -16.28 18.84 0.81
N VAL A 76 -14.96 18.94 1.04
CA VAL A 76 -13.95 18.92 -0.03
C VAL A 76 -13.63 17.50 -0.51
N ALA A 77 -13.79 16.50 0.37
CA ALA A 77 -13.51 15.07 0.13
C ALA A 77 -12.19 14.77 -0.64
N PRO A 78 -11.05 15.37 -0.23
CA PRO A 78 -9.79 15.15 -0.94
C PRO A 78 -9.37 13.68 -0.84
N GLY A 79 -9.14 13.03 -1.99
CA GLY A 79 -8.61 11.66 -2.05
C GLY A 79 -9.53 10.58 -1.48
N ASN A 80 -10.85 10.81 -1.38
CA ASN A 80 -11.81 9.89 -0.77
C ASN A 80 -11.58 9.65 0.75
N LEU A 81 -10.88 10.57 1.42
CA LEU A 81 -10.75 10.58 2.88
C LEU A 81 -12.11 10.93 3.49
N ASN A 82 -12.83 9.92 3.95
CA ASN A 82 -14.11 10.07 4.65
C ASN A 82 -13.89 9.76 6.13
N PHE A 83 -14.03 10.77 6.98
CA PHE A 83 -14.02 10.58 8.43
C PHE A 83 -15.39 10.12 8.91
N ASP A 84 -15.42 9.00 9.61
CA ASP A 84 -16.65 8.39 10.11
C ASP A 84 -17.17 9.09 11.38
N ASN A 85 -16.39 9.95 12.04
CA ASN A 85 -16.74 10.63 13.29
C ASN A 85 -18.08 11.40 13.18
N VAL A 86 -18.23 12.20 12.13
CA VAL A 86 -19.45 12.97 11.87
C VAL A 86 -20.64 12.05 11.58
N THR A 87 -20.41 10.91 10.91
CA THR A 87 -21.46 9.93 10.62
C THR A 87 -21.88 9.18 11.88
N PHE A 88 -20.94 8.81 12.75
CA PHE A 88 -21.21 8.25 14.07
C PHE A 88 -22.02 9.22 14.93
N PHE A 89 -21.64 10.50 15.00
CA PHE A 89 -22.38 11.48 15.80
C PHE A 89 -23.84 11.60 15.38
N LEU A 90 -24.08 11.71 14.07
CA LEU A 90 -25.44 11.84 13.56
C LEU A 90 -26.25 10.56 13.81
N ASN A 91 -25.64 9.37 13.66
CA ASN A 91 -26.30 8.12 14.02
C ASN A 91 -26.59 8.01 15.52
N ALA A 92 -25.68 8.49 16.38
CA ALA A 92 -25.88 8.51 17.83
C ALA A 92 -27.03 9.46 18.20
N MET A 93 -27.10 10.63 17.57
CA MET A 93 -28.20 11.58 17.75
C MET A 93 -29.53 11.00 17.27
N ASP A 94 -29.56 10.38 16.09
CA ASP A 94 -30.78 9.75 15.53
C ASP A 94 -31.25 8.58 16.43
N SER A 95 -30.31 7.78 16.98
CA SER A 95 -30.61 6.70 17.94
C SER A 95 -31.12 7.22 19.30
N LEU A 96 -30.63 8.37 19.77
CA LEU A 96 -31.14 9.04 20.97
C LEU A 96 -32.53 9.65 20.77
N LEU A 97 -32.89 9.97 19.52
CA LEU A 97 -34.19 10.50 19.13
C LEU A 97 -35.20 9.42 18.69
N GLU A 98 -34.82 8.14 18.79
CA GLU A 98 -35.60 6.98 18.32
C GLU A 98 -36.03 7.06 16.83
N ASP A 99 -35.27 7.79 16.01
CA ASP A 99 -35.50 7.90 14.57
C ASP A 99 -34.57 6.96 13.78
N ASP A 100 -34.88 5.67 13.78
CA ASP A 100 -34.10 4.63 13.10
C ASP A 100 -34.24 4.62 11.57
N SER A 101 -35.04 5.55 11.01
CA SER A 101 -35.46 5.50 9.61
C SER A 101 -34.31 5.67 8.60
N PHE A 102 -33.20 6.32 9.00
CA PHE A 102 -32.03 6.57 8.14
C PHE A 102 -30.72 5.90 8.61
N VAL A 103 -30.66 5.35 9.82
CA VAL A 103 -29.46 4.69 10.39
C VAL A 103 -28.99 3.52 9.51
N GLY A 104 -29.94 2.72 9.01
CA GLY A 104 -29.66 1.57 8.13
C GLY A 104 -29.17 1.94 6.72
N LEU A 105 -29.44 3.16 6.24
CA LEU A 105 -28.97 3.64 4.94
C LEU A 105 -27.60 4.32 5.06
N ARG A 106 -27.32 5.00 6.18
CA ARG A 106 -26.05 5.69 6.43
C ARG A 106 -24.91 4.74 6.79
N SER A 107 -25.22 3.55 7.30
CA SER A 107 -24.22 2.50 7.60
C SER A 107 -23.71 1.76 6.35
N ARG A 108 -24.37 1.93 5.19
CA ARG A 108 -23.94 1.29 3.94
C ARG A 108 -22.77 2.05 3.31
N ARG A 109 -21.56 1.57 3.56
CA ARG A 109 -20.37 2.02 2.82
C ARG A 109 -20.44 1.53 1.37
N ALA A 110 -20.06 2.38 0.42
CA ALA A 110 -19.74 1.96 -0.93
C ALA A 110 -18.55 0.99 -0.85
N ARG A 111 -18.80 -0.31 -1.00
CA ARG A 111 -17.73 -1.30 -1.12
C ARG A 111 -17.14 -1.16 -2.52
N HIS A 112 -15.94 -0.63 -2.59
CA HIS A 112 -15.13 -0.69 -3.80
C HIS A 112 -14.82 -2.17 -4.07
N ARG A 113 -15.58 -2.78 -4.98
CA ARG A 113 -15.26 -4.12 -5.49
C ARG A 113 -14.18 -3.95 -6.53
N THR A 114 -12.96 -3.80 -6.05
CA THR A 114 -11.78 -3.80 -6.89
C THR A 114 -11.49 -5.20 -7.39
N LEU A 115 -10.65 -5.31 -8.41
CA LEU A 115 -10.23 -6.61 -8.93
C LEU A 115 -9.18 -7.19 -7.97
N GLU A 116 -9.62 -7.73 -6.82
CA GLU A 116 -8.77 -8.21 -5.72
C GLU A 116 -7.61 -9.08 -6.22
N ARG A 117 -7.87 -9.96 -7.18
CA ARG A 117 -6.83 -10.83 -7.78
C ARG A 117 -5.78 -10.05 -8.59
N VAL A 118 -6.18 -8.98 -9.28
CA VAL A 118 -5.27 -8.10 -10.02
C VAL A 118 -4.48 -7.21 -9.07
N GLU A 119 -5.11 -6.75 -8.00
CA GLU A 119 -4.46 -5.96 -6.96
C GLU A 119 -3.41 -6.78 -6.23
N ALA A 120 -3.74 -8.00 -5.80
CA ALA A 120 -2.76 -8.92 -5.19
C ALA A 120 -1.57 -9.18 -6.12
N GLN A 121 -1.82 -9.36 -7.43
CA GLN A 121 -0.76 -9.54 -8.42
C GLN A 121 0.04 -8.25 -8.71
N THR A 122 -0.53 -7.07 -8.44
CA THR A 122 0.15 -5.79 -8.65
C THR A 122 0.89 -5.32 -7.41
N ALA A 123 0.45 -5.74 -6.21
CA ALA A 123 1.01 -5.35 -4.93
C ALA A 123 2.50 -5.68 -4.82
N GLU A 124 2.92 -6.88 -5.27
CA GLU A 124 4.33 -7.29 -5.27
C GLU A 124 5.21 -6.33 -6.09
N PHE A 125 4.72 -5.84 -7.24
CA PHE A 125 5.49 -4.89 -8.06
C PHE A 125 5.54 -3.49 -7.46
N VAL A 126 4.49 -3.08 -6.72
CA VAL A 126 4.46 -1.81 -5.99
C VAL A 126 5.41 -1.85 -4.80
N GLU A 127 5.46 -2.97 -4.08
CA GLU A 127 6.39 -3.21 -2.99
C GLU A 127 7.83 -3.22 -3.50
N GLN A 128 8.11 -3.99 -4.57
CA GLN A 128 9.43 -4.03 -5.19
C GLN A 128 9.89 -2.65 -5.65
N ARG A 129 9.01 -1.85 -6.28
CA ARG A 129 9.30 -0.45 -6.64
C ARG A 129 9.69 0.38 -5.42
N THR A 130 8.95 0.21 -4.32
CA THR A 130 9.19 0.97 -3.09
C THR A 130 10.55 0.60 -2.47
N LEU A 131 10.92 -0.68 -2.49
CA LEU A 131 12.23 -1.15 -2.06
C LEU A 131 13.36 -0.64 -2.97
N ASP A 132 13.16 -0.68 -4.29
CA ASP A 132 14.13 -0.15 -5.26
C ASP A 132 14.34 1.36 -5.07
N GLU A 133 13.28 2.12 -4.81
CA GLU A 133 13.33 3.56 -4.54
C GLU A 133 14.09 3.86 -3.25
N GLN A 134 13.77 3.15 -2.16
CA GLN A 134 14.47 3.29 -0.88
C GLN A 134 15.95 2.92 -1.02
N GLY A 135 16.27 1.86 -1.76
CA GLY A 135 17.65 1.46 -2.03
C GLY A 135 18.41 2.51 -2.83
N ALA A 136 17.80 3.08 -3.87
CA ALA A 136 18.41 4.14 -4.67
C ALA A 136 18.62 5.44 -3.87
N GLU A 137 17.68 5.78 -2.98
CA GLU A 137 17.79 6.93 -2.09
C GLU A 137 18.91 6.75 -1.06
N ALA A 138 18.98 5.58 -0.42
CA ALA A 138 20.04 5.25 0.53
C ALA A 138 21.43 5.23 -0.12
N GLU A 139 21.55 4.66 -1.32
CA GLU A 139 22.81 4.64 -2.07
C GLU A 139 23.26 6.06 -2.44
N ALA A 140 22.33 6.91 -2.87
CA ALA A 140 22.61 8.30 -3.19
C ALA A 140 23.04 9.10 -1.96
N GLU A 141 22.34 8.96 -0.83
CA GLU A 141 22.66 9.62 0.42
C GLU A 141 24.03 9.21 0.96
N GLN A 142 24.35 7.92 0.90
CA GLN A 142 25.65 7.39 1.28
C GLN A 142 26.77 7.95 0.39
N ALA A 143 26.56 7.95 -0.95
CA ALA A 143 27.54 8.49 -1.90
C ALA A 143 27.78 10.00 -1.71
N LEU A 144 26.73 10.77 -1.43
CA LEU A 144 26.83 12.21 -1.12
C LEU A 144 27.58 12.44 0.19
N THR A 145 27.28 11.66 1.22
CA THR A 145 27.95 11.73 2.53
C THR A 145 29.44 11.40 2.40
N ASP A 146 29.79 10.35 1.68
CA ASP A 146 31.18 9.97 1.41
C ASP A 146 31.93 11.05 0.61
N ALA A 147 31.27 11.65 -0.37
CA ALA A 147 31.85 12.76 -1.14
C ALA A 147 32.10 14.00 -0.27
N GLN A 148 31.15 14.35 0.61
CA GLN A 148 31.27 15.46 1.55
C GLN A 148 32.39 15.23 2.58
N ASN A 149 32.50 14.00 3.10
CA ASN A 149 33.55 13.63 4.06
C ASN A 149 34.94 13.72 3.42
N ARG A 150 35.10 13.24 2.18
CA ARG A 150 36.37 13.37 1.43
C ARG A 150 36.76 14.83 1.19
N LEU A 151 35.80 15.70 0.90
CA LEU A 151 36.04 17.14 0.77
C LEU A 151 36.55 17.73 2.10
N ASN A 152 35.84 17.45 3.19
CA ASN A 152 36.19 17.95 4.52
C ASN A 152 37.60 17.49 4.94
N GLU A 153 37.96 16.24 4.66
CA GLU A 153 39.29 15.68 4.94
C GLU A 153 40.39 16.42 4.17
N ARG A 154 40.19 16.68 2.86
CA ARG A 154 41.14 17.43 2.02
C ARG A 154 41.34 18.87 2.49
N VAL A 155 40.26 19.52 2.90
CA VAL A 155 40.32 20.89 3.46
C VAL A 155 41.08 20.89 4.78
N ALA A 156 40.79 19.93 5.67
CA ALA A 156 41.49 19.78 6.94
C ALA A 156 42.98 19.48 6.77
N GLU A 157 43.36 18.66 5.78
CA GLU A 157 44.75 18.35 5.44
C GLU A 157 45.54 19.64 5.12
N VAL A 158 44.97 20.53 4.30
CA VAL A 158 45.60 21.82 3.96
C VAL A 158 45.64 22.78 5.14
N GLN A 159 44.61 22.79 6.00
CA GLN A 159 44.58 23.64 7.19
C GLN A 159 45.64 23.21 8.24
N ASN A 160 45.90 21.90 8.37
CA ASN A 160 46.82 21.35 9.37
C ASN A 160 48.31 21.38 8.97
N ARG A 161 48.63 21.70 7.71
CA ARG A 161 50.01 21.80 7.21
C ARG A 161 50.84 22.87 7.94
N THR A 162 52.00 22.51 8.47
CA THR A 162 52.87 23.43 9.25
C THR A 162 53.98 24.08 8.42
N ASP A 163 54.09 23.74 7.14
CA ASP A 163 55.15 24.16 6.22
C ASP A 163 54.84 25.46 5.46
N ILE A 164 53.64 26.03 5.64
CA ILE A 164 53.13 27.18 4.87
C ILE A 164 52.80 28.35 5.83
N ASP A 165 53.13 29.57 5.41
CA ASP A 165 52.77 30.81 6.10
C ASP A 165 51.24 30.97 6.24
N ALA A 166 50.78 31.61 7.33
CA ALA A 166 49.36 31.70 7.66
C ALA A 166 48.52 32.37 6.56
N GLN A 167 49.07 33.39 5.88
CA GLN A 167 48.36 34.10 4.82
C GLN A 167 48.28 33.27 3.53
N ALA A 168 49.36 32.59 3.18
CA ALA A 168 49.40 31.67 2.03
C ALA A 168 48.48 30.45 2.23
N LYS A 169 48.41 29.93 3.47
CA LYS A 169 47.50 28.84 3.85
C LYS A 169 46.03 29.22 3.64
N GLN A 170 45.65 30.45 4.01
CA GLN A 170 44.26 30.91 3.84
C GLN A 170 43.85 31.05 2.37
N ILE A 171 44.75 31.54 1.52
CA ILE A 171 44.50 31.64 0.06
C ILE A 171 44.43 30.24 -0.56
N MET A 172 45.32 29.33 -0.17
CA MET A 172 45.34 27.96 -0.67
C MET A 172 44.09 27.18 -0.24
N ALA A 173 43.67 27.30 1.02
CA ALA A 173 42.46 26.67 1.54
C ALA A 173 41.22 27.16 0.79
N ARG A 174 41.07 28.47 0.57
CA ARG A 174 39.94 29.02 -0.19
C ARG A 174 39.89 28.52 -1.64
N ASN A 175 41.02 28.53 -2.35
CA ASN A 175 41.06 28.04 -3.73
C ASN A 175 40.75 26.54 -3.80
N LEU A 176 41.23 25.76 -2.83
CA LEU A 176 40.93 24.33 -2.76
C LEU A 176 39.45 24.09 -2.48
N GLU A 177 38.86 24.81 -1.51
CA GLU A 177 37.42 24.76 -1.22
C GLU A 177 36.59 25.09 -2.46
N GLU A 178 36.91 26.14 -3.22
CA GLU A 178 36.18 26.50 -4.43
C GLU A 178 36.24 25.39 -5.51
N VAL A 179 37.42 24.82 -5.75
CA VAL A 179 37.60 23.76 -6.75
C VAL A 179 36.88 22.48 -6.33
N GLU A 180 37.03 22.08 -5.07
CA GLU A 180 36.42 20.84 -4.57
C GLU A 180 34.91 20.99 -4.38
N ASN A 181 34.39 22.17 -3.98
CA ASN A 181 32.95 22.43 -3.97
C ASN A 181 32.35 22.34 -5.38
N ARG A 182 33.06 22.84 -6.40
CA ARG A 182 32.63 22.69 -7.79
C ARG A 182 32.61 21.21 -8.21
N ARG A 183 33.63 20.43 -7.83
CA ARG A 183 33.65 18.99 -8.08
C ARG A 183 32.51 18.28 -7.35
N LEU A 184 32.27 18.61 -6.08
CA LEU A 184 31.18 18.07 -5.28
C LEU A 184 29.83 18.41 -5.90
N SER A 185 29.62 19.62 -6.42
CA SER A 185 28.37 19.97 -7.11
C SER A 185 28.13 19.13 -8.36
N VAL A 186 29.19 18.81 -9.13
CA VAL A 186 29.10 17.96 -10.32
C VAL A 186 28.84 16.51 -9.93
N LEU A 187 29.54 16.00 -8.91
CA LEU A 187 29.32 14.66 -8.39
C LEU A 187 27.91 14.51 -7.82
N SER A 188 27.43 15.49 -7.05
CA SER A 188 26.09 15.49 -6.49
C SER A 188 25.03 15.50 -7.59
N ALA A 189 25.21 16.31 -8.63
CA ALA A 189 24.32 16.31 -9.79
C ALA A 189 24.32 14.97 -10.53
N ASN A 190 25.48 14.31 -10.67
CA ASN A 190 25.57 13.00 -11.28
C ASN A 190 24.88 11.92 -10.43
N ILE A 191 25.10 11.94 -9.10
CA ILE A 191 24.46 11.01 -8.16
C ILE A 191 22.94 11.18 -8.19
N GLU A 192 22.45 12.43 -8.17
CA GLU A 192 21.02 12.72 -8.25
C GLU A 192 20.43 12.26 -9.58
N THR A 193 21.14 12.50 -10.69
CA THR A 193 20.75 11.99 -12.01
C THR A 193 20.69 10.46 -12.02
N GLU A 194 21.68 9.78 -11.45
CA GLU A 194 21.71 8.32 -11.38
C GLU A 194 20.54 7.79 -10.54
N LYS A 195 20.27 8.39 -9.38
CA LYS A 195 19.10 8.09 -8.55
C LYS A 195 17.81 8.25 -9.35
N GLU A 196 17.60 9.39 -9.99
CA GLU A 196 16.41 9.63 -10.82
C GLU A 196 16.28 8.59 -11.95
N THR A 197 17.39 8.19 -12.58
CA THR A 197 17.34 7.17 -13.63
C THR A 197 16.99 5.78 -13.09
N LYS A 198 17.49 5.41 -11.90
CA LYS A 198 17.15 4.15 -11.23
C LYS A 198 15.66 4.12 -10.85
N VAL A 199 15.17 5.20 -10.24
CA VAL A 199 13.76 5.38 -9.89
C VAL A 199 12.87 5.30 -11.14
N ARG A 200 13.21 6.04 -12.21
CA ARG A 200 12.47 6.01 -13.47
C ARG A 200 12.47 4.62 -14.11
N ALA A 201 13.61 3.93 -14.12
CA ALA A 201 13.69 2.58 -14.63
C ALA A 201 12.83 1.59 -13.83
N SER A 202 12.76 1.74 -12.50
CA SER A 202 11.88 0.93 -11.66
C SER A 202 10.40 1.19 -11.97
N LEU A 203 10.00 2.46 -12.12
CA LEU A 203 8.65 2.85 -12.54
C LEU A 203 8.26 2.26 -13.90
N GLU A 204 9.14 2.38 -14.91
CA GLU A 204 8.89 1.84 -16.25
C GLU A 204 8.74 0.30 -16.24
N ARG A 205 9.54 -0.39 -15.42
CA ARG A 205 9.42 -1.84 -15.22
C ARG A 205 8.10 -2.20 -14.56
N MET A 206 7.71 -1.52 -13.49
CA MET A 206 6.45 -1.73 -12.81
C MET A 206 5.28 -1.53 -13.79
N GLU A 207 5.23 -0.41 -14.50
CA GLU A 207 4.17 -0.13 -15.47
C GLU A 207 4.07 -1.20 -16.56
N THR A 208 5.20 -1.66 -17.08
CA THR A 208 5.23 -2.69 -18.12
C THR A 208 4.67 -4.02 -17.60
N GLN A 209 5.01 -4.40 -16.37
CA GLN A 209 4.53 -5.63 -15.74
C GLN A 209 3.03 -5.57 -15.45
N VAL A 210 2.55 -4.46 -14.90
CA VAL A 210 1.11 -4.23 -14.66
C VAL A 210 0.33 -4.25 -15.97
N ARG A 211 0.83 -3.56 -17.01
CA ARG A 211 0.20 -3.56 -18.34
C ARG A 211 0.15 -4.96 -18.94
N ARG A 212 1.17 -5.80 -18.74
CA ARG A 212 1.19 -7.19 -19.21
C ARG A 212 0.09 -8.02 -18.52
N ILE A 213 -0.04 -7.91 -17.20
CA ILE A 213 -1.10 -8.62 -16.44
C ILE A 213 -2.48 -8.22 -16.95
N GLN A 214 -2.74 -6.92 -17.05
CA GLN A 214 -4.01 -6.40 -17.55
C GLN A 214 -4.28 -6.85 -18.99
N SER A 215 -3.26 -6.84 -19.86
CA SER A 215 -3.41 -7.20 -21.27
C SER A 215 -3.75 -8.67 -21.45
N THR A 216 -3.16 -9.56 -20.67
CA THR A 216 -3.50 -11.00 -20.68
C THR A 216 -4.96 -11.21 -20.30
N ILE A 217 -5.40 -10.58 -19.19
CA ILE A 217 -6.79 -10.68 -18.73
C ILE A 217 -7.77 -10.11 -19.78
N LYS A 218 -7.47 -8.93 -20.34
CA LYS A 218 -8.26 -8.31 -21.41
C LYS A 218 -8.32 -9.20 -22.65
N THR A 219 -7.22 -9.86 -23.01
CA THR A 219 -7.16 -10.78 -24.16
C THR A 219 -8.08 -11.97 -23.94
N PHE A 220 -8.04 -12.60 -22.77
CA PHE A 220 -8.97 -13.69 -22.44
C PHE A 220 -10.43 -13.23 -22.41
N ALA A 221 -10.72 -12.05 -21.85
CA ALA A 221 -12.06 -11.50 -21.82
C ALA A 221 -12.65 -11.24 -23.23
N ILE A 222 -11.81 -10.87 -24.20
CA ILE A 222 -12.21 -10.62 -25.59
C ILE A 222 -12.28 -11.94 -26.40
N LEU A 223 -11.35 -12.87 -26.16
CA LEU A 223 -11.23 -14.09 -26.96
C LEU A 223 -12.21 -15.19 -26.52
N LEU A 224 -12.58 -15.25 -25.24
CA LEU A 224 -13.42 -16.33 -24.68
C LEU A 224 -14.86 -16.34 -25.22
N PRO A 225 -15.57 -15.20 -25.41
CA PRO A 225 -16.96 -15.20 -25.90
C PRO A 225 -17.20 -15.88 -27.27
N PRO A 226 -16.36 -15.72 -28.31
CA PRO A 226 -16.58 -16.38 -29.60
C PRO A 226 -16.18 -17.86 -29.65
N VAL A 227 -15.41 -18.38 -28.68
CA VAL A 227 -14.95 -19.78 -28.64
C VAL A 227 -16.09 -20.81 -28.78
N PRO A 228 -17.21 -20.74 -28.04
CA PRO A 228 -18.28 -21.73 -28.19
C PRO A 228 -18.92 -21.72 -29.58
N VAL A 229 -19.06 -20.54 -30.21
CA VAL A 229 -19.61 -20.42 -31.56
C VAL A 229 -18.66 -21.04 -32.59
N PHE A 230 -17.36 -20.75 -32.46
CA PHE A 230 -16.34 -21.34 -33.33
C PHE A 230 -16.27 -22.86 -33.17
N ALA A 231 -16.28 -23.36 -31.93
CA ALA A 231 -16.28 -24.79 -31.63
C ALA A 231 -17.48 -25.51 -32.27
N LEU A 232 -18.68 -24.92 -32.19
CA LEU A 232 -19.87 -25.46 -32.84
C LEU A 232 -19.70 -25.54 -34.37
N GLY A 233 -19.14 -24.50 -34.99
CA GLY A 233 -18.83 -24.48 -36.42
C GLY A 233 -17.87 -25.60 -36.82
N VAL A 234 -16.80 -25.81 -36.06
CA VAL A 234 -15.85 -26.90 -36.28
C VAL A 234 -16.52 -28.26 -36.14
N VAL A 235 -17.37 -28.47 -35.12
CA VAL A 235 -18.10 -29.74 -34.93
C VAL A 235 -19.03 -30.04 -36.12
N ILE A 236 -19.76 -29.05 -36.62
CA ILE A 236 -20.63 -29.21 -37.80
C ILE A 236 -19.81 -29.56 -39.04
N PHE A 237 -18.69 -28.87 -39.25
CA PHE A 237 -17.80 -29.12 -40.39
C PHE A 237 -17.22 -30.54 -40.37
N VAL A 238 -16.70 -30.99 -39.23
CA VAL A 238 -16.16 -32.35 -39.07
C VAL A 238 -17.25 -33.40 -39.29
N ARG A 239 -18.46 -33.20 -38.72
CA ARG A 239 -19.59 -34.10 -38.94
C ARG A 239 -20.01 -34.18 -40.40
N ARG A 240 -20.00 -33.05 -41.12
CA ARG A 240 -20.29 -33.02 -42.55
C ARG A 240 -19.24 -33.81 -43.35
N GLN A 241 -17.97 -33.57 -43.06
CA GLN A 241 -16.87 -34.20 -43.81
C GLN A 241 -16.78 -35.72 -43.59
N GLN A 242 -17.12 -36.21 -42.39
CA GLN A 242 -17.24 -37.64 -42.13
C GLN A 242 -18.37 -38.28 -42.95
N ARG A 243 -19.56 -37.65 -42.99
CA ARG A 243 -20.69 -38.15 -43.79
C ARG A 243 -20.39 -38.19 -45.28
N GLU A 244 -19.63 -37.22 -45.80
CA GLU A 244 -19.20 -37.22 -47.21
C GLU A 244 -18.23 -38.38 -47.51
N ARG A 245 -17.33 -38.72 -46.57
CA ARG A 245 -16.44 -39.89 -46.68
C ARG A 245 -17.20 -41.20 -46.63
N ASP A 246 -18.14 -41.33 -45.69
CA ASP A 246 -18.96 -42.53 -45.54
C ASP A 246 -19.92 -42.70 -46.72
N GLY A 247 -20.47 -41.60 -47.24
CA GLY A 247 -21.30 -41.58 -48.44
C GLY A 247 -20.54 -41.97 -49.71
N ALA A 248 -19.28 -41.53 -49.86
CA ALA A 248 -18.42 -41.94 -50.97
C ALA A 248 -18.04 -43.44 -50.91
N ALA A 249 -17.84 -43.97 -49.70
CA ALA A 249 -17.60 -45.41 -49.49
C ALA A 249 -18.86 -46.25 -49.76
N ALA A 250 -20.04 -45.78 -49.34
CA ALA A 250 -21.32 -46.45 -49.60
C ALA A 250 -21.72 -46.41 -51.09
N ALA A 251 -21.49 -45.29 -51.79
CA ALA A 251 -21.78 -45.15 -53.22
C ALA A 251 -20.88 -46.04 -54.11
N ARG A 252 -19.67 -46.39 -53.66
CA ARG A 252 -18.80 -47.36 -54.35
C ARG A 252 -19.29 -48.80 -54.18
N ARG A 253 -19.84 -49.16 -53.02
CA ARG A 253 -20.39 -50.50 -52.74
C ARG A 253 -21.69 -50.82 -53.50
N LEU A 254 -22.41 -49.80 -53.97
CA LEU A 254 -23.64 -49.96 -54.76
C LEU A 254 -23.38 -50.07 -56.27
N ARG A 255 -22.12 -49.94 -56.71
CA ARG A 255 -21.73 -49.92 -58.13
C ARG A 255 -20.97 -51.17 -58.58
N GLU A 256 -20.80 -52.12 -57.67
CA GLU A 256 -20.20 -53.44 -57.85
C GLU A 256 -21.30 -54.49 -57.68
#